data_AF-C3NBC6-F1
#
_entry.id   AF-C3NBC6-F1
#
_cell.length_a   1.000
_cell.length_b   1.000
_cell.length_c   1.000
_cell.angle_alpha   90.00
_cell.angle_beta   90.00
_cell.angle_gamma   90.00
#
_symmetry.space_group_name_H-M   'P 1'
#
loop_
_entity.id
_entity.type
_entity.pdbx_description
1 polymer ?
#
loop_
_entity_poly.entity_id
_entity_poly.type
_entity_poly.pdbx_seq_one_letter_code
_entity_poly.pdbx_strand_id
1 'polypeptide(L)'
;MIRNIGNIFRNIGNIYRIYKLYFKNISPLVWLSLFSIMPRSVLNKKQFTTVTVKFKNNIEIHIPLITLFNLFFILYKYPHIKIEDDGIHISEDIIPLTEINWGINAYLQGWRFRNGIWQFNDIKLKHIIFTAIEVFNEKIYYFNEIKDKSVVDVGAGIGDSAIYFAKEGAKKVIALEPLPSVYNEAKDNIALNNLKEKIILLNAALGVTKGKIKVPRNYNIYKSFNYRANDFGDTLIDVVTLNDVLKCIDQPYLLKMDCEGCEYDIITKDYENVRKFDNIIFEFHYPKLKSRIINILSKDFTCDIIRSSNVDMMFKCVRSRQ
;
A
#
# COMPACT_ATOMS: atom_id res chain seq x y z
N MET A 1 -28.94 -23.52 36.92
CA MET A 1 -28.13 -22.45 36.28
C MET A 1 -27.72 -21.30 37.21
N ILE A 2 -28.32 -21.13 38.40
CA ILE A 2 -28.09 -19.95 39.26
C ILE A 2 -26.83 -20.07 40.16
N ARG A 3 -26.26 -21.27 40.38
CA ARG A 3 -25.07 -21.48 41.24
C ARG A 3 -23.70 -21.16 40.60
N ASN A 4 -23.60 -21.01 39.28
CA ASN A 4 -22.31 -20.74 38.59
C ASN A 4 -21.90 -19.25 38.57
N ILE A 5 -22.77 -18.38 39.10
CA ILE A 5 -22.58 -16.94 39.06
C ILE A 5 -21.66 -16.47 40.23
N GLY A 6 -21.67 -17.19 41.36
CA GLY A 6 -20.92 -16.81 42.56
C GLY A 6 -19.39 -16.91 42.44
N ASN A 7 -18.87 -17.88 41.67
CA ASN A 7 -17.42 -18.02 41.45
C ASN A 7 -16.88 -17.03 40.40
N ILE A 8 -17.73 -16.61 39.45
CA ILE A 8 -17.39 -15.59 38.45
C ILE A 8 -17.18 -14.22 39.12
N PHE A 9 -18.05 -13.86 40.07
CA PHE A 9 -17.92 -12.60 40.79
C PHE A 9 -16.69 -12.51 41.70
N ARG A 10 -16.22 -13.63 42.26
CA ARG A 10 -15.00 -13.66 43.09
C ARG A 10 -13.72 -13.41 42.26
N ASN A 11 -13.68 -13.85 41.00
CA ASN A 11 -12.55 -13.61 40.08
C ASN A 11 -12.53 -12.18 39.50
N ILE A 12 -13.69 -11.58 39.28
CA ILE A 12 -13.82 -10.19 38.82
C ILE A 12 -13.21 -9.21 39.85
N GLY A 13 -13.32 -9.54 41.14
CA GLY A 13 -12.76 -8.74 42.23
C GLY A 13 -11.23 -8.59 42.21
N ASN A 14 -10.48 -9.66 41.91
CA ASN A 14 -9.01 -9.61 41.87
C ASN A 14 -8.47 -8.84 40.65
N ILE A 15 -9.15 -8.93 39.51
CA ILE A 15 -8.79 -8.26 38.25
C ILE A 15 -8.97 -6.74 38.36
N TYR A 16 -10.04 -6.29 39.02
CA TYR A 16 -10.29 -4.86 39.25
C TYR A 16 -9.26 -4.20 40.19
N ARG A 17 -8.57 -4.99 41.03
CA ARG A 17 -7.56 -4.48 41.96
C ARG A 17 -6.22 -4.16 41.26
N ILE A 18 -5.83 -4.91 40.23
CA ILE A 18 -4.64 -4.63 39.39
C ILE A 18 -4.86 -3.40 38.49
N TYR A 19 -6.09 -3.21 37.97
CA TYR A 19 -6.54 -2.01 37.24
C TYR A 19 -6.24 -0.70 37.95
N LYS A 20 -6.62 -0.64 39.22
CA LYS A 20 -6.56 0.60 40.00
C LYS A 20 -5.14 0.96 40.44
N LEU A 21 -4.29 -0.04 40.66
CA LEU A 21 -2.92 0.13 41.18
C LEU A 21 -1.99 0.72 40.11
N TYR A 22 -2.03 0.16 38.90
CA TYR A 22 -0.91 0.35 37.96
C TYR A 22 -1.19 1.22 36.77
N PHE A 23 -2.42 1.63 36.55
CA PHE A 23 -2.63 2.41 35.34
C PHE A 23 -3.69 3.48 35.54
N LYS A 24 -3.47 4.34 36.54
CA LYS A 24 -4.21 5.60 36.69
C LYS A 24 -4.24 6.47 35.41
N ASN A 25 -3.39 6.17 34.41
CA ASN A 25 -3.36 6.73 33.06
C ASN A 25 -3.70 5.74 31.89
N ILE A 26 -4.22 4.51 32.10
CA ILE A 26 -5.02 3.70 31.14
C ILE A 26 -5.56 2.39 31.76
N SER A 27 -6.86 2.14 31.61
CA SER A 27 -7.65 1.00 32.09
C SER A 27 -7.21 -0.46 31.70
N PRO A 28 -7.03 -1.40 32.65
CA PRO A 28 -6.94 -2.86 32.37
C PRO A 28 -8.16 -3.60 31.81
N LEU A 29 -9.32 -2.94 31.70
CA LEU A 29 -10.47 -3.47 30.95
C LEU A 29 -10.34 -3.20 29.44
N VAL A 30 -9.53 -2.21 29.06
CA VAL A 30 -9.15 -1.93 27.66
C VAL A 30 -8.00 -2.86 27.21
N TRP A 31 -7.07 -3.16 28.12
CA TRP A 31 -5.97 -4.12 27.96
C TRP A 31 -6.41 -5.57 27.67
N LEU A 32 -7.55 -6.01 28.23
CA LEU A 32 -8.05 -7.39 28.07
C LEU A 32 -9.07 -7.58 26.93
N SER A 33 -9.66 -6.50 26.41
CA SER A 33 -10.75 -6.57 25.41
C SER A 33 -10.30 -6.34 23.96
N LEU A 34 -9.16 -5.67 23.73
CA LEU A 34 -8.66 -5.41 22.38
C LEU A 34 -7.82 -6.55 21.79
N PHE A 35 -7.17 -7.35 22.63
CA PHE A 35 -6.16 -8.33 22.21
C PHE A 35 -6.69 -9.74 21.91
N SER A 36 -7.95 -10.05 22.20
CA SER A 36 -8.43 -11.46 22.19
C SER A 36 -9.74 -11.76 21.43
N ILE A 37 -10.57 -10.79 21.02
CA ILE A 37 -11.89 -11.09 20.42
C ILE A 37 -12.33 -10.04 19.37
N MET A 38 -11.60 -9.86 18.28
CA MET A 38 -12.25 -9.39 17.04
C MET A 38 -12.22 -10.52 16.01
N PRO A 39 -13.34 -11.24 15.82
CA PRO A 39 -13.50 -12.12 14.66
C PRO A 39 -13.21 -11.32 13.39
N ARG A 40 -12.47 -11.91 12.43
CA ARG A 40 -12.19 -11.30 11.12
C ARG A 40 -13.46 -10.80 10.41
N SER A 41 -14.64 -11.35 10.73
CA SER A 41 -15.95 -10.88 10.22
C SER A 41 -16.44 -9.54 10.78
N VAL A 42 -15.95 -9.10 11.96
CA VAL A 42 -16.28 -7.78 12.56
C VAL A 42 -15.28 -6.70 12.13
N LEU A 43 -14.03 -7.09 11.84
CA LEU A 43 -13.01 -6.20 11.27
C LEU A 43 -13.43 -5.60 9.93
N ASN A 44 -14.12 -6.36 9.08
CA ASN A 44 -14.62 -5.86 7.78
C ASN A 44 -15.60 -4.67 7.89
N LYS A 45 -16.28 -4.45 9.03
CA LYS A 45 -17.17 -3.29 9.22
C LYS A 45 -16.52 -2.11 9.97
N LYS A 46 -15.57 -2.38 10.88
CA LYS A 46 -14.92 -1.34 11.72
C LYS A 46 -13.60 -0.80 11.17
N GLN A 47 -12.94 -1.51 10.24
CA GLN A 47 -11.73 -1.01 9.56
C GLN A 47 -12.01 0.28 8.76
N PHE A 48 -13.26 0.47 8.31
CA PHE A 48 -13.73 1.66 7.61
C PHE A 48 -14.31 2.74 8.53
N THR A 49 -14.53 2.44 9.83
CA THR A 49 -15.00 3.47 10.76
C THR A 49 -13.85 4.44 11.01
N THR A 50 -14.05 5.69 10.62
CA THR A 50 -13.07 6.76 10.84
C THR A 50 -13.52 7.63 12.00
N VAL A 51 -12.55 8.10 12.78
CA VAL A 51 -12.74 9.10 13.82
C VAL A 51 -12.12 10.39 13.30
N THR A 52 -12.86 11.49 13.36
CA THR A 52 -12.32 12.81 13.08
C THR A 52 -11.69 13.37 14.33
N VAL A 53 -10.39 13.62 14.28
CA VAL A 53 -9.64 14.31 15.33
C VAL A 53 -9.44 15.75 14.87
N LYS A 54 -9.94 16.71 15.66
CA LYS A 54 -9.73 18.14 15.42
C LYS A 54 -8.70 18.66 16.40
N PHE A 55 -7.63 19.23 15.86
CA PHE A 55 -6.55 19.86 16.63
C PHE A 55 -6.86 21.35 16.88
N LYS A 56 -6.18 21.99 17.84
CA LYS A 56 -6.50 23.38 18.22
C LYS A 56 -6.21 24.39 17.11
N ASN A 57 -5.32 24.03 16.17
CA ASN A 57 -5.00 24.81 14.98
C ASN A 57 -5.99 24.60 13.82
N ASN A 58 -7.18 24.04 14.08
CA ASN A 58 -8.22 23.72 13.09
C ASN A 58 -7.81 22.68 12.04
N ILE A 59 -6.70 21.94 12.23
CA ILE A 59 -6.40 20.78 11.41
C ILE A 59 -7.38 19.67 11.79
N GLU A 60 -8.08 19.15 10.78
CA GLU A 60 -8.96 17.98 10.92
C GLU A 60 -8.33 16.78 10.24
N ILE A 61 -8.25 15.67 10.96
CA ILE A 61 -7.70 14.42 10.43
C ILE A 61 -8.69 13.30 10.63
N HIS A 62 -8.93 12.57 9.56
CA HIS A 62 -9.76 11.36 9.58
C HIS A 62 -8.87 10.15 9.77
N ILE A 63 -8.88 9.60 10.98
CA ILE A 63 -8.04 8.47 11.38
C ILE A 63 -8.92 7.22 11.41
N PRO A 64 -8.58 6.14 10.69
CA PRO A 64 -9.26 4.86 10.86
C PRO A 64 -9.20 4.43 12.33
N LEU A 65 -10.31 3.93 12.89
CA LEU A 65 -10.39 3.58 14.31
C LEU A 65 -9.30 2.58 14.72
N ILE A 66 -8.94 1.66 13.82
CA ILE A 66 -7.83 0.71 14.03
C ILE A 66 -6.47 1.42 14.13
N THR A 67 -6.24 2.45 13.31
CA THR A 67 -5.04 3.29 13.38
C THR A 67 -4.98 4.03 14.70
N LEU A 68 -6.12 4.55 15.19
CA LEU A 68 -6.18 5.19 16.50
C LEU A 68 -5.78 4.25 17.66
N PHE A 69 -6.26 2.99 17.63
CA PHE A 69 -5.83 1.97 18.60
C PHE A 69 -4.33 1.65 18.50
N ASN A 70 -3.81 1.53 17.28
CA ASN A 70 -2.38 1.30 17.06
C ASN A 70 -1.54 2.48 17.57
N LEU A 71 -2.02 3.73 17.40
CA LEU A 71 -1.36 4.92 17.94
C LEU A 71 -1.25 4.86 19.46
N PHE A 72 -2.31 4.47 20.19
CA PHE A 72 -2.23 4.33 21.65
C PHE A 72 -1.16 3.32 22.06
N PHE A 73 -1.07 2.18 21.35
CA PHE A 73 -0.04 1.18 21.62
C PHE A 73 1.37 1.72 21.32
N ILE A 74 1.54 2.41 20.20
CA ILE A 74 2.82 3.03 19.80
C ILE A 74 3.25 4.08 20.83
N LEU A 75 2.36 4.99 21.23
CA LEU A 75 2.68 6.05 22.21
C LEU A 75 2.98 5.46 23.60
N TYR A 76 2.31 4.37 23.98
CA TYR A 76 2.64 3.64 25.21
C TYR A 76 4.03 2.99 25.13
N LYS A 77 4.34 2.34 24.01
CA LYS A 77 5.62 1.64 23.79
C LYS A 77 6.80 2.60 23.62
N TYR A 78 6.56 3.77 23.03
CA TYR A 78 7.56 4.77 22.69
C TYR A 78 7.20 6.13 23.32
N PRO A 79 7.39 6.30 24.64
CA PRO A 79 6.95 7.49 25.37
C PRO A 79 7.66 8.79 24.99
N HIS A 80 8.74 8.71 24.19
CA HIS A 80 9.42 9.86 23.62
C HIS A 80 8.72 10.43 22.37
N ILE A 81 7.79 9.68 21.77
CA ILE A 81 6.95 10.18 20.68
C ILE A 81 5.86 11.05 21.28
N LYS A 82 5.75 12.29 20.82
CA LYS A 82 4.68 13.21 21.23
C LYS A 82 3.88 13.66 20.02
N ILE A 83 2.57 13.78 20.20
CA ILE A 83 1.68 14.37 19.19
C ILE A 83 1.18 15.68 19.78
N GLU A 84 1.62 16.77 19.18
CA GLU A 84 1.30 18.15 19.59
C GLU A 84 0.58 18.85 18.43
N ASP A 85 0.08 20.08 18.65
CA ASP A 85 -0.70 20.79 17.64
C ASP A 85 0.13 21.10 16.37
N ASP A 86 1.44 21.29 16.51
CA ASP A 86 2.36 21.59 15.42
C ASP A 86 2.90 20.35 14.67
N GLY A 87 2.79 19.15 15.25
CA GLY A 87 3.30 17.94 14.62
C GLY A 87 3.45 16.73 15.53
N ILE A 88 3.97 15.66 14.94
CA ILE A 88 4.40 14.45 15.63
C ILE A 88 5.91 14.58 15.87
N HIS A 89 6.29 14.80 17.11
CA HIS A 89 7.67 14.97 17.55
C HIS A 89 8.30 13.61 17.84
N ILE A 90 9.36 13.28 17.10
CA ILE A 90 10.12 12.05 17.30
C ILE A 90 11.61 12.36 17.20
N SER A 91 12.32 12.31 18.34
CA SER A 91 13.74 12.69 18.43
C SER A 91 13.96 14.12 17.93
N GLU A 92 14.61 14.32 16.79
CA GLU A 92 14.88 15.63 16.17
C GLU A 92 13.90 15.98 15.04
N ASP A 93 13.09 15.02 14.57
CA ASP A 93 12.18 15.22 13.45
C ASP A 93 10.79 15.65 13.97
N ILE A 94 10.19 16.61 13.27
CA ILE A 94 8.79 17.05 13.45
C ILE A 94 8.01 16.65 12.20
N ILE A 95 7.23 15.58 12.31
CA ILE A 95 6.45 15.03 11.21
C ILE A 95 5.07 15.72 11.17
N PRO A 96 4.58 16.22 10.02
CA PRO A 96 3.27 16.84 9.90
C PRO A 96 2.16 15.91 10.36
N LEU A 97 1.14 16.44 11.04
CA LEU A 97 0.01 15.64 11.50
C LEU A 97 -0.71 14.93 10.35
N THR A 98 -0.69 15.47 9.13
CA THR A 98 -1.25 14.82 7.94
C THR A 98 -0.65 13.43 7.64
N GLU A 99 0.56 13.16 8.13
CA GLU A 99 1.26 11.89 7.97
C GLU A 99 0.94 10.89 9.08
N ILE A 100 0.06 11.21 10.04
CA ILE A 100 -0.17 10.41 11.25
C ILE A 100 -0.55 8.95 10.98
N ASN A 101 -1.14 8.66 9.82
CA ASN A 101 -1.55 7.32 9.45
C ASN A 101 -0.35 6.36 9.28
N TRP A 102 0.78 6.86 8.76
CA TRP A 102 1.91 6.01 8.36
C TRP A 102 3.27 6.53 8.83
N GLY A 103 3.39 7.83 9.10
CA GLY A 103 4.66 8.50 9.39
C GLY A 103 5.39 7.97 10.62
N ILE A 104 4.67 7.65 11.71
CA ILE A 104 5.33 7.06 12.89
C ILE A 104 5.89 5.68 12.55
N ASN A 105 5.13 4.83 11.86
CA ASN A 105 5.60 3.52 11.45
C ASN A 105 6.78 3.63 10.47
N ALA A 106 6.70 4.52 9.49
CA ALA A 106 7.81 4.81 8.58
C ALA A 106 9.07 5.21 9.36
N TYR A 107 8.94 6.12 10.33
CA TYR A 107 10.05 6.57 11.15
C TYR A 107 10.72 5.43 11.92
N LEU A 108 9.90 4.57 12.54
CA LEU A 108 10.36 3.38 13.25
C LEU A 108 11.04 2.36 12.32
N GLN A 109 10.72 2.39 11.03
CA GLN A 109 11.36 1.58 9.99
C GLN A 109 12.55 2.28 9.31
N GLY A 110 13.03 3.38 9.89
CA GLY A 110 14.26 4.04 9.47
C GLY A 110 14.07 5.22 8.53
N TRP A 111 12.84 5.55 8.14
CA TRP A 111 12.57 6.77 7.37
C TRP A 111 12.78 8.03 8.23
N ARG A 112 13.19 9.13 7.63
CA ARG A 112 13.35 10.42 8.31
C ARG A 112 12.59 11.51 7.57
N PHE A 113 12.01 12.44 8.31
CA PHE A 113 11.26 13.54 7.71
C PHE A 113 12.05 14.84 7.87
N ARG A 114 12.69 15.28 6.77
CA ARG A 114 13.62 16.41 6.78
C ARG A 114 13.30 17.35 5.63
N ASN A 115 13.22 18.64 5.92
CA ASN A 115 12.92 19.69 4.94
C ASN A 115 11.64 19.42 4.14
N GLY A 116 10.61 18.88 4.80
CA GLY A 116 9.32 18.61 4.17
C GLY A 116 9.27 17.35 3.31
N ILE A 117 10.26 16.46 3.41
CA ILE A 117 10.41 15.27 2.55
C ILE A 117 10.78 14.05 3.42
N TRP A 118 10.18 12.91 3.11
CA TRP A 118 10.56 11.60 3.63
C TRP A 118 11.81 11.07 2.94
N GLN A 119 12.77 10.58 3.72
CA GLN A 119 14.06 10.08 3.24
C GLN A 119 14.35 8.70 3.82
N PHE A 120 14.79 7.78 2.97
CA PHE A 120 15.29 6.47 3.37
C PHE A 120 16.43 6.08 2.42
N ASN A 121 17.64 5.98 2.96
CA ASN A 121 18.87 5.91 2.15
C ASN A 121 18.92 7.06 1.12
N ASP A 122 18.97 6.75 -0.17
CA ASP A 122 18.98 7.69 -1.28
C ASP A 122 17.60 7.91 -1.93
N ILE A 123 16.53 7.40 -1.29
CA ILE A 123 15.14 7.53 -1.71
C ILE A 123 14.51 8.76 -1.05
N LYS A 124 13.73 9.51 -1.84
CA LYS A 124 13.00 10.69 -1.39
C LYS A 124 11.53 10.60 -1.79
N LEU A 125 10.61 10.82 -0.86
CA LEU A 125 9.17 10.88 -1.13
C LEU A 125 8.58 12.11 -0.44
N LYS A 126 7.60 12.75 -1.06
CA LYS A 126 6.92 13.92 -0.50
C LYS A 126 5.95 13.50 0.62
N HIS A 127 5.15 12.47 0.38
CA HIS A 127 4.34 11.82 1.41
C HIS A 127 4.65 10.33 1.54
N ILE A 128 4.38 9.74 2.71
CA ILE A 128 4.57 8.31 2.94
C ILE A 128 3.24 7.58 3.09
N ILE A 129 3.11 6.47 2.35
CA ILE A 129 2.00 5.54 2.44
C ILE A 129 2.53 4.15 2.76
N PHE A 130 1.64 3.26 3.22
CA PHE A 130 2.01 1.89 3.60
C PHE A 130 2.77 1.13 2.50
N THR A 131 2.34 1.25 1.24
CA THR A 131 2.99 0.54 0.12
C THR A 131 4.45 0.95 -0.07
N ALA A 132 4.81 2.22 0.18
CA ALA A 132 6.20 2.66 0.07
C ALA A 132 7.11 1.92 1.07
N ILE A 133 6.59 1.64 2.27
CA ILE A 133 7.32 0.86 3.27
C ILE A 133 7.51 -0.57 2.77
N GLU A 134 6.45 -1.22 2.28
CA GLU A 134 6.56 -2.58 1.71
C GLU A 134 7.55 -2.64 0.53
N VAL A 135 7.53 -1.63 -0.34
CA VAL A 135 8.40 -1.55 -1.52
C VAL A 135 9.87 -1.39 -1.12
N PHE A 136 10.20 -0.45 -0.24
CA PHE A 136 11.60 -0.10 0.04
C PHE A 136 12.21 -0.87 1.23
N ASN A 137 11.43 -1.12 2.28
CA ASN A 137 11.91 -1.84 3.47
C ASN A 137 11.79 -3.36 3.28
N GLU A 138 10.64 -3.83 2.80
CA GLU A 138 10.37 -5.27 2.68
C GLU A 138 10.76 -5.83 1.30
N LYS A 139 10.99 -4.95 0.31
CA LYS A 139 11.38 -5.29 -1.06
C LYS A 139 10.42 -6.28 -1.72
N ILE A 140 9.12 -6.08 -1.51
CA ILE A 140 8.08 -7.01 -1.97
C ILE A 140 8.14 -7.29 -3.49
N TYR A 141 8.60 -6.33 -4.29
CA TYR A 141 8.72 -6.47 -5.74
C TYR A 141 10.13 -6.86 -6.23
N TYR A 142 10.99 -7.38 -5.35
CA TYR A 142 12.35 -7.76 -5.74
C TYR A 142 12.38 -8.86 -6.83
N PHE A 143 13.13 -8.59 -7.90
CA PHE A 143 13.56 -9.56 -8.92
C PHE A 143 15.05 -9.47 -9.15
N ASN A 144 15.66 -10.63 -9.43
CA ASN A 144 17.04 -10.69 -9.87
C ASN A 144 17.16 -10.06 -11.26
N GLU A 145 18.37 -9.67 -11.66
CA GLU A 145 18.69 -9.33 -13.06
C GLU A 145 17.81 -8.25 -13.73
N ILE A 146 17.24 -7.31 -12.97
CA ILE A 146 16.49 -6.18 -13.55
C ILE A 146 17.39 -5.16 -14.26
N LYS A 147 18.69 -5.19 -13.93
CA LYS A 147 19.70 -4.25 -14.43
C LYS A 147 19.71 -4.20 -15.96
N ASP A 148 19.70 -2.99 -16.51
CA ASP A 148 19.76 -2.68 -17.94
C ASP A 148 18.57 -3.20 -18.78
N LYS A 149 17.49 -3.65 -18.13
CA LYS A 149 16.27 -4.15 -18.78
C LYS A 149 15.07 -3.22 -18.58
N SER A 150 13.98 -3.46 -19.31
CA SER A 150 12.76 -2.64 -19.25
C SER A 150 11.68 -3.22 -18.35
N VAL A 151 11.01 -2.35 -17.61
CA VAL A 151 9.95 -2.69 -16.66
C VAL A 151 8.66 -1.97 -17.04
N VAL A 152 7.52 -2.66 -16.93
CA VAL A 152 6.19 -2.07 -16.96
C VAL A 152 5.58 -2.18 -15.56
N ASP A 153 5.25 -1.04 -14.98
CA ASP A 153 4.66 -0.89 -13.64
C ASP A 153 3.22 -0.39 -13.77
N VAL A 154 2.26 -1.28 -13.55
CA VAL A 154 0.83 -0.98 -13.63
C VAL A 154 0.29 -0.78 -12.22
N GLY A 155 -0.34 0.37 -11.98
CA GLY A 155 -0.73 0.82 -10.65
C GLY A 155 0.48 1.33 -9.88
N ALA A 156 1.13 2.35 -10.43
CA ALA A 156 2.38 2.89 -9.91
C ALA A 156 2.21 3.65 -8.57
N GLY A 157 0.96 3.95 -8.17
CA GLY A 157 0.67 4.65 -6.92
C GLY A 157 1.39 5.99 -6.88
N ILE A 158 2.04 6.29 -5.75
CA ILE A 158 2.85 7.51 -5.58
C ILE A 158 4.24 7.41 -6.25
N GLY A 159 4.42 6.48 -7.18
CA GLY A 159 5.66 6.23 -7.92
C GLY A 159 6.70 5.42 -7.16
N ASP A 160 6.35 4.86 -6.00
CA ASP A 160 7.25 4.11 -5.11
C ASP A 160 7.90 2.91 -5.83
N SER A 161 7.10 2.05 -6.45
CA SER A 161 7.56 0.88 -7.20
C SER A 161 8.36 1.26 -8.46
N ALA A 162 7.92 2.26 -9.22
CA ALA A 162 8.68 2.77 -10.37
C ALA A 162 10.07 3.32 -9.98
N ILE A 163 10.15 4.09 -8.89
CA ILE A 163 11.41 4.61 -8.33
C ILE A 163 12.29 3.45 -7.88
N TYR A 164 11.72 2.47 -7.17
CA TYR A 164 12.43 1.27 -6.73
C TYR A 164 13.08 0.54 -7.92
N PHE A 165 12.33 0.22 -8.97
CA PHE A 165 12.89 -0.48 -10.13
C PHE A 165 14.00 0.32 -10.84
N ALA A 166 13.84 1.63 -10.98
CA ALA A 166 14.86 2.49 -11.59
C ALA A 166 16.15 2.57 -10.74
N LYS A 167 16.02 2.49 -9.41
CA LYS A 167 17.14 2.45 -8.46
C LYS A 167 17.82 1.10 -8.39
N GLU A 168 17.09 0.00 -8.58
CA GLU A 168 17.63 -1.35 -8.76
C GLU A 168 18.32 -1.56 -10.12
N GLY A 169 18.33 -0.53 -10.98
CA GLY A 169 19.14 -0.50 -12.19
C GLY A 169 18.38 -0.79 -13.49
N ALA A 170 17.04 -0.80 -13.48
CA ALA A 170 16.26 -0.85 -14.71
C ALA A 170 16.73 0.24 -15.69
N LYS A 171 16.86 -0.13 -16.97
CA LYS A 171 17.19 0.81 -18.05
C LYS A 171 16.07 1.82 -18.24
N LYS A 172 14.83 1.33 -18.22
CA LYS A 172 13.63 2.11 -18.46
C LYS A 172 12.45 1.51 -17.70
N VAL A 173 11.64 2.37 -17.10
CA VAL A 173 10.38 1.99 -16.45
C VAL A 173 9.24 2.75 -17.10
N ILE A 174 8.22 2.05 -17.59
CA ILE A 174 6.94 2.68 -17.96
C ILE A 174 5.94 2.42 -16.85
N ALA A 175 5.51 3.49 -16.19
CA ALA A 175 4.65 3.46 -15.02
C ALA A 175 3.27 4.04 -15.37
N LEU A 176 2.20 3.38 -14.95
CA LEU A 176 0.81 3.79 -15.21
C LEU A 176 0.08 4.04 -13.87
N GLU A 177 -0.49 5.23 -13.72
CA GLU A 177 -1.35 5.60 -12.58
C GLU A 177 -2.59 6.36 -13.09
N PRO A 178 -3.80 5.81 -12.94
CA PRO A 178 -5.01 6.44 -13.47
C PRO A 178 -5.48 7.66 -12.67
N LEU A 179 -5.25 7.73 -11.35
CA LEU A 179 -5.76 8.82 -10.52
C LEU A 179 -4.92 10.10 -10.70
N PRO A 180 -5.48 11.23 -11.18
CA PRO A 180 -4.69 12.43 -11.47
C PRO A 180 -3.94 13.01 -10.26
N SER A 181 -4.55 13.05 -9.07
CA SER A 181 -3.88 13.53 -7.85
C SER A 181 -2.70 12.64 -7.44
N VAL A 182 -2.83 11.32 -7.59
CA VAL A 182 -1.80 10.33 -7.26
C VAL A 182 -0.69 10.34 -8.32
N TYR A 183 -1.04 10.47 -9.60
CA TYR A 183 -0.10 10.67 -10.70
C TYR A 183 0.78 11.91 -10.48
N ASN A 184 0.20 13.03 -10.03
CA ASN A 184 0.97 14.24 -9.75
C ASN A 184 1.93 14.05 -8.57
N GLU A 185 1.52 13.33 -7.53
CA GLU A 185 2.39 12.93 -6.42
C GLU A 185 3.55 12.05 -6.91
N ALA A 186 3.27 11.06 -7.76
CA ALA A 186 4.28 10.21 -8.38
C ALA A 186 5.26 11.01 -9.25
N LYS A 187 4.76 11.97 -10.03
CA LYS A 187 5.57 12.86 -10.85
C LYS A 187 6.54 13.70 -10.00
N ASP A 188 6.07 14.25 -8.88
CA ASP A 188 6.90 14.99 -7.93
C ASP A 188 7.96 14.07 -7.32
N ASN A 189 7.59 12.87 -6.87
CA ASN A 189 8.52 11.89 -6.28
C ASN A 189 9.59 11.44 -7.28
N ILE A 190 9.24 11.16 -8.53
CA ILE A 190 10.19 10.83 -9.60
C ILE A 190 11.19 11.98 -9.81
N ALA A 191 10.70 13.23 -9.76
CA ALA A 191 11.55 14.41 -9.87
C ALA A 191 12.51 14.54 -8.67
N LEU A 192 12.02 14.34 -7.44
CA LEU A 192 12.83 14.40 -6.21
C LEU A 192 13.99 13.40 -6.22
N ASN A 193 13.84 12.29 -6.94
CA ASN A 193 14.86 11.25 -7.08
C ASN A 193 15.75 11.39 -8.32
N ASN A 194 15.55 12.44 -9.15
CA ASN A 194 16.26 12.65 -10.42
C ASN A 194 16.10 11.49 -11.42
N LEU A 195 14.90 10.90 -11.52
CA LEU A 195 14.65 9.70 -12.33
C LEU A 195 13.81 9.95 -13.60
N LYS A 196 13.59 11.22 -13.98
CA LYS A 196 12.76 11.59 -15.14
C LYS A 196 13.23 10.97 -16.47
N GLU A 197 14.53 10.80 -16.65
CA GLU A 197 15.10 10.19 -17.86
C GLU A 197 14.93 8.67 -17.91
N LYS A 198 14.72 8.02 -16.75
CA LYS A 198 14.54 6.56 -16.66
C LYS A 198 13.07 6.14 -16.60
N ILE A 199 12.20 7.00 -16.08
CA ILE A 199 10.80 6.67 -15.81
C ILE A 199 9.88 7.48 -16.71
N ILE A 200 9.12 6.78 -17.55
CA ILE A 200 7.98 7.35 -18.29
C ILE A 200 6.71 7.10 -17.46
N LEU A 201 6.20 8.15 -16.83
CA LEU A 201 4.95 8.08 -16.06
C LEU A 201 3.75 8.53 -16.92
N LEU A 202 2.75 7.67 -17.05
CA LEU A 202 1.52 7.90 -17.81
C LEU A 202 0.33 8.06 -16.87
N ASN A 203 -0.44 9.14 -17.03
CA ASN A 203 -1.73 9.29 -16.34
C ASN A 203 -2.81 8.53 -17.13
N ALA A 204 -2.77 7.20 -17.04
CA ALA A 204 -3.61 6.30 -17.83
C ALA A 204 -3.92 5.03 -17.04
N ALA A 205 -5.06 4.41 -17.36
CA ALA A 205 -5.37 3.06 -16.93
C ALA A 205 -4.88 2.04 -17.97
N LEU A 206 -4.52 0.85 -17.51
CA LEU A 206 -4.30 -0.29 -18.39
C LEU A 206 -5.61 -1.04 -18.61
N GLY A 207 -5.93 -1.35 -19.87
CA GLY A 207 -7.09 -2.15 -20.23
C GLY A 207 -6.84 -3.04 -21.44
N VAL A 208 -7.76 -3.98 -21.67
CA VAL A 208 -7.70 -4.90 -22.82
C VAL A 208 -7.98 -4.18 -24.14
N THR A 209 -8.78 -3.11 -24.08
CA THR A 209 -9.15 -2.28 -25.23
C THR A 209 -8.87 -0.82 -24.94
N LYS A 210 -8.50 -0.06 -25.97
CA LYS A 210 -8.41 1.40 -25.89
C LYS A 210 -9.76 2.02 -25.53
N GLY A 211 -9.72 3.15 -24.85
CA GLY A 211 -10.91 3.89 -24.50
C GLY A 211 -10.61 5.02 -23.53
N LYS A 212 -11.64 5.43 -22.81
CA LYS A 212 -11.54 6.36 -21.70
C LYS A 212 -12.36 5.84 -20.54
N ILE A 213 -11.94 6.15 -19.32
CA ILE A 213 -12.73 5.89 -18.10
C ILE A 213 -12.79 7.17 -17.27
N LYS A 214 -13.87 7.30 -16.50
CA LYS A 214 -13.99 8.34 -15.49
C LYS A 214 -13.32 7.90 -14.20
N VAL A 215 -12.54 8.81 -13.63
CA VAL A 215 -11.89 8.70 -12.33
C VAL A 215 -12.04 10.02 -11.57
N PRO A 216 -12.00 10.01 -10.23
CA PRO A 216 -12.00 11.23 -9.45
C PRO A 216 -10.67 11.98 -9.64
N ARG A 217 -10.73 13.28 -9.97
CA ARG A 217 -9.56 14.14 -10.11
C ARG A 217 -8.74 14.23 -8.83
N ASN A 218 -9.45 14.42 -7.72
CA ASN A 218 -8.89 14.64 -6.39
C ASN A 218 -9.20 13.44 -5.50
N TYR A 219 -8.35 12.41 -5.59
CA TYR A 219 -8.41 11.26 -4.71
C TYR A 219 -7.38 11.38 -3.58
N ASN A 220 -7.72 10.89 -2.40
CA ASN A 220 -6.83 10.90 -1.26
C ASN A 220 -5.68 9.89 -1.47
N ILE A 221 -4.44 10.38 -1.57
CA ILE A 221 -3.24 9.55 -1.78
C ILE A 221 -3.06 8.49 -0.70
N TYR A 222 -3.44 8.79 0.55
CA TYR A 222 -3.35 7.84 1.67
C TYR A 222 -4.40 6.73 1.61
N LYS A 223 -5.23 6.70 0.57
CA LYS A 223 -6.27 5.68 0.33
C LYS A 223 -6.22 5.09 -1.08
N SER A 224 -5.32 5.57 -1.96
CA SER A 224 -5.30 5.18 -3.37
C SER A 224 -4.97 3.71 -3.59
N PHE A 225 -4.24 3.08 -2.66
CA PHE A 225 -3.91 1.66 -2.64
C PHE A 225 -5.11 0.71 -2.45
N ASN A 226 -6.35 1.20 -2.47
CA ASN A 226 -7.55 0.35 -2.57
C ASN A 226 -8.51 0.87 -3.65
N TYR A 227 -8.05 1.76 -4.52
CA TYR A 227 -8.91 2.37 -5.52
C TYR A 227 -9.13 1.42 -6.69
N ARG A 228 -10.35 0.90 -6.78
CA ARG A 228 -10.80 0.12 -7.92
C ARG A 228 -11.57 1.00 -8.91
N ALA A 229 -11.04 1.11 -10.13
CA ALA A 229 -11.72 1.82 -11.20
C ALA A 229 -13.10 1.20 -11.50
N ASN A 230 -14.11 2.06 -11.59
CA ASN A 230 -15.51 1.70 -11.75
C ASN A 230 -16.27 2.68 -12.67
N ASP A 231 -15.54 3.41 -13.52
CA ASP A 231 -16.05 4.45 -14.42
C ASP A 231 -16.85 5.56 -13.70
N PHE A 232 -16.45 5.86 -12.45
CA PHE A 232 -17.02 6.92 -11.64
C PHE A 232 -16.00 8.03 -11.38
N GLY A 233 -16.45 9.27 -11.51
CA GLY A 233 -15.64 10.46 -11.24
C GLY A 233 -15.97 11.61 -12.16
N ASP A 234 -15.11 12.62 -12.13
CA ASP A 234 -15.27 13.92 -12.80
C ASP A 234 -14.21 14.17 -13.89
N THR A 235 -13.26 13.26 -14.07
CA THR A 235 -12.17 13.39 -15.04
C THR A 235 -12.07 12.15 -15.91
N LEU A 236 -12.05 12.37 -17.23
CA LEU A 236 -11.77 11.32 -18.20
C LEU A 236 -10.25 11.15 -18.34
N ILE A 237 -9.79 9.92 -18.15
CA ILE A 237 -8.41 9.53 -18.43
C ILE A 237 -8.39 8.47 -19.53
N ASP A 238 -7.28 8.36 -20.23
CA ASP A 238 -7.14 7.39 -21.32
C ASP A 238 -6.92 5.98 -20.76
N VAL A 239 -7.52 5.00 -21.44
CA VAL A 239 -7.22 3.58 -21.28
C VAL A 239 -6.30 3.17 -22.41
N VAL A 240 -5.09 2.72 -22.07
CA VAL A 240 -4.10 2.21 -23.02
C VAL A 240 -4.03 0.69 -22.93
N THR A 241 -3.58 0.04 -24.01
CA THR A 241 -3.40 -1.41 -24.02
C THR A 241 -1.96 -1.79 -23.68
N LEU A 242 -1.75 -3.03 -23.22
CA LEU A 242 -0.39 -3.52 -22.96
C LEU A 242 0.45 -3.51 -24.25
N ASN A 243 -0.18 -3.76 -25.40
CA ASN A 243 0.46 -3.63 -26.71
C ASN A 243 0.94 -2.19 -27.01
N ASP A 244 0.21 -1.15 -26.58
CA ASP A 244 0.67 0.23 -26.76
C ASP A 244 1.90 0.52 -25.89
N VAL A 245 1.89 0.03 -24.64
CA VAL A 245 3.01 0.17 -23.72
C VAL A 245 4.26 -0.57 -24.24
N LEU A 246 4.08 -1.79 -24.75
CA LEU A 246 5.16 -2.61 -25.29
C LEU A 246 5.88 -1.98 -26.49
N LYS A 247 5.22 -1.10 -27.26
CA LYS A 247 5.86 -0.37 -28.37
C LYS A 247 6.88 0.67 -27.90
N CYS A 248 6.85 1.03 -26.62
CA CYS A 248 7.69 2.07 -26.03
C CYS A 248 8.91 1.51 -25.28
N ILE A 249 9.08 0.18 -25.25
CA ILE A 249 10.18 -0.51 -24.58
C ILE A 249 10.81 -1.58 -25.46
N ASP A 250 12.11 -1.76 -25.28
CA ASP A 250 12.85 -2.91 -25.77
C ASP A 250 13.11 -3.87 -24.60
N GLN A 251 13.26 -5.16 -24.86
CA GLN A 251 13.58 -6.16 -23.83
C GLN A 251 12.62 -6.12 -22.63
N PRO A 252 11.31 -6.35 -22.84
CA PRO A 252 10.32 -6.39 -21.77
C PRO A 252 10.69 -7.49 -20.77
N TYR A 253 11.17 -7.08 -19.59
CA TYR A 253 11.70 -8.03 -18.62
C TYR A 253 10.72 -8.31 -17.48
N LEU A 254 10.17 -7.25 -16.89
CA LEU A 254 9.25 -7.37 -15.75
C LEU A 254 7.94 -6.64 -16.04
N LEU A 255 6.82 -7.35 -15.89
CA LEU A 255 5.49 -6.77 -15.78
C LEU A 255 5.06 -6.83 -14.31
N LYS A 256 5.03 -5.68 -13.63
CA LYS A 256 4.40 -5.53 -12.31
C LYS A 256 2.95 -5.07 -12.50
N MET A 257 2.00 -5.73 -11.83
CA MET A 257 0.61 -5.28 -11.81
C MET A 257 0.04 -5.28 -10.40
N ASP A 258 -0.39 -4.11 -9.95
CA ASP A 258 -1.13 -3.93 -8.70
C ASP A 258 -2.18 -2.84 -8.93
N CYS A 259 -3.28 -3.24 -9.56
CA CYS A 259 -4.28 -2.35 -10.17
C CYS A 259 -5.71 -2.68 -9.71
N GLU A 260 -5.84 -3.27 -8.52
CA GLU A 260 -7.11 -3.49 -7.82
C GLU A 260 -8.17 -4.29 -8.62
N GLY A 261 -7.70 -5.10 -9.57
CA GLY A 261 -8.54 -6.02 -10.32
C GLY A 261 -8.36 -6.04 -11.84
N CYS A 262 -7.53 -5.17 -12.43
CA CYS A 262 -7.25 -5.22 -13.87
C CYS A 262 -6.39 -6.43 -14.26
N GLU A 263 -5.65 -7.01 -13.30
CA GLU A 263 -4.69 -8.11 -13.51
C GLU A 263 -5.39 -9.32 -14.14
N TYR A 264 -6.59 -9.63 -13.65
CA TYR A 264 -7.38 -10.75 -14.14
C TYR A 264 -7.71 -10.61 -15.64
N ASP A 265 -8.17 -9.44 -16.05
CA ASP A 265 -8.58 -9.20 -17.43
C ASP A 265 -7.37 -9.16 -18.37
N ILE A 266 -6.27 -8.52 -17.95
CA ILE A 266 -5.03 -8.48 -18.74
C ILE A 266 -4.47 -9.90 -18.92
N ILE A 267 -4.35 -10.69 -17.85
CA ILE A 267 -3.83 -12.06 -17.95
C ILE A 267 -4.75 -12.97 -18.77
N THR A 268 -6.07 -12.84 -18.63
CA THR A 268 -7.02 -13.78 -19.26
C THR A 268 -7.40 -13.42 -20.69
N LYS A 269 -7.32 -12.14 -21.08
CA LYS A 269 -7.78 -11.65 -22.39
C LYS A 269 -6.66 -11.07 -23.26
N ASP A 270 -5.51 -10.69 -22.69
CA ASP A 270 -4.36 -10.12 -23.41
C ASP A 270 -3.06 -10.92 -23.16
N TYR A 271 -3.21 -12.25 -23.01
CA TYR A 271 -2.10 -13.14 -22.65
C TYR A 271 -0.95 -13.09 -23.65
N GLU A 272 -1.22 -12.87 -24.95
CA GLU A 272 -0.18 -12.78 -25.99
C GLU A 272 0.80 -11.62 -25.77
N ASN A 273 0.36 -10.54 -25.14
CA ASN A 273 1.25 -9.45 -24.73
C ASN A 273 1.90 -9.72 -23.37
N VAL A 274 1.18 -10.35 -22.44
CA VAL A 274 1.72 -10.76 -21.13
C VAL A 274 2.88 -11.75 -21.29
N ARG A 275 2.74 -12.75 -22.17
CA ARG A 275 3.76 -13.75 -22.44
C ARG A 275 5.00 -13.21 -23.17
N LYS A 276 5.11 -11.90 -23.42
CA LYS A 276 6.34 -11.27 -23.94
C LYS A 276 7.33 -10.92 -22.84
N PHE A 277 6.90 -10.82 -21.59
CA PHE A 277 7.77 -10.51 -20.45
C PHE A 277 8.50 -11.75 -19.96
N ASP A 278 9.73 -11.61 -19.50
CA ASP A 278 10.46 -12.73 -18.86
C ASP A 278 9.93 -13.04 -17.46
N ASN A 279 9.42 -12.02 -16.78
CA ASN A 279 8.96 -12.11 -15.40
C ASN A 279 7.67 -11.31 -15.22
N ILE A 280 6.82 -11.81 -14.32
CA ILE A 280 5.58 -11.15 -13.95
C ILE A 280 5.47 -11.18 -12.43
N ILE A 281 5.08 -10.06 -11.85
CA ILE A 281 4.70 -9.98 -10.44
C ILE A 281 3.41 -9.21 -10.31
N PHE A 282 2.46 -9.76 -9.56
CA PHE A 282 1.19 -9.08 -9.45
C PHE A 282 0.46 -9.42 -8.18
N GLU A 283 -0.31 -8.45 -7.71
CA GLU A 283 -1.26 -8.61 -6.63
C GLU A 283 -2.63 -8.99 -7.21
N PHE A 284 -3.13 -10.16 -6.83
CA PHE A 284 -4.31 -10.76 -7.43
C PHE A 284 -5.52 -10.65 -6.52
N HIS A 285 -6.43 -9.75 -6.89
CA HIS A 285 -7.61 -9.36 -6.12
C HIS A 285 -8.85 -10.28 -6.26
N TYR A 286 -8.70 -11.47 -6.86
CA TYR A 286 -9.79 -12.45 -6.98
C TYR A 286 -9.40 -13.87 -6.53
N PRO A 287 -9.09 -14.12 -5.24
CA PRO A 287 -8.56 -15.41 -4.76
C PRO A 287 -9.38 -16.64 -5.19
N LYS A 288 -10.70 -16.52 -5.34
CA LYS A 288 -11.58 -17.60 -5.84
C LYS A 288 -11.29 -18.05 -7.27
N LEU A 289 -10.67 -17.19 -8.09
CA LEU A 289 -10.30 -17.44 -9.48
C LEU A 289 -8.82 -17.83 -9.65
N LYS A 290 -8.10 -18.06 -8.55
CA LYS A 290 -6.68 -18.45 -8.51
C LYS A 290 -6.35 -19.57 -9.51
N SER A 291 -7.13 -20.65 -9.52
CA SER A 291 -6.86 -21.83 -10.36
C SER A 291 -6.86 -21.49 -11.85
N ARG A 292 -7.73 -20.56 -12.28
CA ARG A 292 -7.81 -20.10 -13.66
C ARG A 292 -6.56 -19.33 -14.06
N ILE A 293 -6.08 -18.44 -13.21
CA ILE A 293 -4.85 -17.67 -13.46
C ILE A 293 -3.63 -18.57 -13.52
N ILE A 294 -3.50 -19.52 -12.58
CA ILE A 294 -2.40 -20.49 -12.58
C ILE A 294 -2.39 -21.29 -13.87
N ASN A 295 -3.54 -21.82 -14.31
CA ASN A 295 -3.64 -22.61 -15.55
C ASN A 295 -3.25 -21.82 -16.81
N ILE A 296 -3.51 -20.51 -16.84
CA ILE A 296 -3.11 -19.66 -17.98
C ILE A 296 -1.61 -19.41 -17.94
N LEU A 297 -1.08 -18.98 -16.80
CA LEU A 297 0.34 -18.63 -16.65
C LEU A 297 1.26 -19.85 -16.76
N SER A 298 0.81 -21.04 -16.31
CA SER A 298 1.60 -22.27 -16.34
C SER A 298 1.98 -22.74 -17.76
N LYS A 299 1.41 -22.13 -18.80
CA LYS A 299 1.79 -22.39 -20.19
C LYS A 299 3.21 -21.95 -20.51
N ASP A 300 3.66 -20.83 -19.94
CA ASP A 300 4.96 -20.23 -20.25
C ASP A 300 5.77 -19.86 -19.00
N PHE A 301 5.17 -19.92 -17.81
CA PHE A 301 5.76 -19.45 -16.55
C PHE A 301 5.69 -20.50 -15.45
N THR A 302 6.68 -20.51 -14.57
CA THR A 302 6.61 -21.12 -13.24
C THR A 302 6.24 -20.02 -12.25
N CYS A 303 5.15 -20.21 -11.49
CA CYS A 303 4.59 -19.19 -10.61
C CYS A 303 4.54 -19.64 -9.15
N ASP A 304 5.13 -18.83 -8.28
CA ASP A 304 5.05 -18.96 -6.83
C ASP A 304 4.09 -17.95 -6.24
N ILE A 305 3.47 -18.30 -5.12
CA ILE A 305 2.62 -17.39 -4.33
C ILE A 305 3.43 -16.99 -3.11
N ILE A 306 3.90 -15.75 -3.11
CA ILE A 306 4.80 -15.22 -2.08
C ILE A 306 4.05 -14.56 -0.93
N ARG A 307 2.78 -14.17 -1.15
CA ARG A 307 1.85 -13.69 -0.12
C ARG A 307 0.45 -14.20 -0.44
N SER A 308 -0.31 -14.57 0.59
CA SER A 308 -1.70 -15.02 0.42
C SER A 308 -2.55 -14.54 1.58
N SER A 309 -3.68 -13.93 1.26
CA SER A 309 -4.72 -13.56 2.22
C SER A 309 -6.09 -14.05 1.73
N ASN A 310 -7.16 -13.66 2.43
CA ASN A 310 -8.52 -13.93 1.99
C ASN A 310 -9.03 -12.93 0.94
N VAL A 311 -8.31 -11.82 0.73
CA VAL A 311 -8.72 -10.72 -0.15
C VAL A 311 -7.84 -10.63 -1.39
N ASP A 312 -6.54 -10.92 -1.25
CA ASP A 312 -5.52 -10.81 -2.29
C ASP A 312 -4.51 -11.97 -2.22
N MET A 313 -3.70 -12.09 -3.27
CA MET A 313 -2.57 -13.00 -3.33
C MET A 313 -1.47 -12.39 -4.18
N MET A 314 -0.22 -12.44 -3.73
CA MET A 314 0.91 -11.95 -4.51
C MET A 314 1.57 -13.11 -5.26
N PHE A 315 1.59 -13.02 -6.58
CA PHE A 315 2.20 -14.00 -7.47
C PHE A 315 3.54 -13.49 -7.98
N LYS A 316 4.52 -14.38 -8.02
CA LYS A 316 5.82 -14.17 -8.66
C LYS A 316 6.01 -15.26 -9.71
N CYS A 317 6.08 -14.86 -10.97
CA CYS A 317 6.16 -15.76 -12.11
C CYS A 317 7.44 -15.50 -12.90
N VAL A 318 8.16 -16.57 -13.20
CA VAL A 318 9.40 -16.55 -13.99
C VAL A 318 9.18 -17.41 -15.23
N ARG A 319 9.60 -16.92 -16.40
CA ARG A 319 9.51 -17.67 -17.65
C ARG A 319 10.19 -19.03 -17.47
N SER A 320 9.46 -20.09 -17.80
CA SER A 320 10.01 -21.44 -17.82
C SER A 320 11.07 -21.49 -18.92
N ARG A 321 12.30 -21.92 -18.56
CA ARG A 321 13.34 -22.17 -19.56
C ARG A 321 12.85 -23.33 -20.44
N GLN A 322 12.79 -23.09 -21.75
CA GLN A 322 12.57 -24.16 -22.74
C GLN A 322 13.79 -25.06 -22.83
#